data_AF-A0ABD2GA70-F1
#
_entry.id   AF-A0ABD2GA70-F1
#
_cell.length_a   1.000
_cell.length_b   1.000
_cell.length_c   1.000
_cell.angle_alpha   90.00
_cell.angle_beta   90.00
_cell.angle_gamma   90.00
#
_symmetry.space_group_name_H-M   'P 1'
#
loop_
_entity.id
_entity.type
_entity.pdbx_description
1 polymer ?
#
loop_
_entity_poly.entity_id
_entity_poly.type
_entity_poly.pdbx_seq_one_letter_code
_entity_poly.pdbx_strand_id
1 'polypeptide(L)'
;MSQVEDCEEMEPERDAGQSAVRMKKSRVISYQGTVTEVVSEGAGLYVMDRRVGLCLAFQPALRRKLRTGDTLELHHVHFLYRPCPDFLPSMLCTCLRSSVRVTSFSGGGAGGLLPRLLHTSTCRGDGALPRLLLQGGRGVSEYLWSAHLSSKLQHR
;
A
#
# COMPACT_ATOMS: atom_id res chain seq x y z
N MET A 1 30.09 22.66 61.34
CA MET A 1 28.80 23.33 61.59
C MET A 1 28.07 23.43 60.25
N SER A 2 27.03 22.63 59.95
CA SER A 2 25.63 22.75 60.43
C SER A 2 25.02 24.13 60.07
N GLN A 3 23.87 24.30 59.41
CA GLN A 3 22.65 23.51 59.25
C GLN A 3 21.73 24.28 58.24
N VAL A 4 21.16 23.64 57.19
CA VAL A 4 19.73 23.21 56.97
C VAL A 4 18.67 24.32 57.10
N GLU A 5 17.83 24.54 56.07
CA GLU A 5 16.40 24.12 55.97
C GLU A 5 15.84 24.66 54.60
N ASP A 6 14.85 24.13 53.87
CA ASP A 6 13.88 23.04 54.05
C ASP A 6 13.18 22.73 52.69
N CYS A 7 12.58 21.54 52.63
CA CYS A 7 11.51 20.94 51.80
C CYS A 7 10.81 21.76 50.67
N GLU A 8 10.32 21.17 49.56
CA GLU A 8 9.36 20.07 49.50
C GLU A 8 9.49 19.17 48.25
N GLU A 9 9.25 17.88 48.48
CA GLU A 9 9.00 16.81 47.52
C GLU A 9 7.49 16.78 47.20
N MET A 10 7.09 16.78 45.92
CA MET A 10 5.69 16.49 45.53
C MET A 10 5.66 15.90 44.10
N GLU A 11 5.63 14.57 44.07
CA GLU A 11 4.97 13.62 43.15
C GLU A 11 4.80 13.96 41.63
N PRO A 12 5.06 12.99 40.73
CA PRO A 12 4.63 13.09 39.34
C PRO A 12 3.13 12.79 39.24
N GLU A 13 2.31 13.81 39.06
CA GLU A 13 0.89 13.61 38.74
C GLU A 13 0.75 12.90 37.39
N ARG A 14 0.18 11.70 37.46
CA ARG A 14 -0.30 10.93 36.32
C ARG A 14 -1.68 11.44 35.96
N ASP A 15 -1.85 11.92 34.73
CA ASP A 15 -3.15 12.00 34.08
C ASP A 15 -3.00 11.35 32.69
N ALA A 16 -3.16 10.03 32.59
CA ALA A 16 -4.43 9.33 32.38
C ALA A 16 -5.20 9.87 31.15
N GLY A 17 -4.74 9.50 29.96
CA GLY A 17 -5.52 9.78 28.75
C GLY A 17 -4.79 9.73 27.42
N GLN A 18 -3.57 9.19 27.34
CA GLN A 18 -3.01 8.83 26.03
C GLN A 18 -3.73 7.57 25.56
N SER A 19 -4.91 7.75 24.97
CA SER A 19 -5.43 6.80 24.00
C SER A 19 -4.26 6.47 23.09
N ALA A 20 -3.75 5.23 23.21
CA ALA A 20 -2.62 4.73 22.46
C ALA A 20 -3.07 4.55 21.00
N VAL A 21 -3.39 5.66 20.33
CA VAL A 21 -3.44 5.76 18.89
C VAL A 21 -1.98 5.61 18.48
N ARG A 22 -1.55 4.35 18.37
CA ARG A 22 -0.25 3.95 17.87
C ARG A 22 -0.09 4.65 16.52
N MET A 23 0.63 5.78 16.53
CA MET A 23 0.73 6.67 15.38
C MET A 23 1.09 5.83 14.17
N LYS A 24 0.20 5.79 13.18
CA LYS A 24 0.38 5.03 11.95
C LYS A 24 1.58 5.67 11.25
N LYS A 25 2.77 5.08 11.40
CA LYS A 25 4.02 5.63 10.85
C LYS A 25 3.93 5.58 9.33
N SER A 26 3.60 6.72 8.73
CA SER A 26 3.71 6.97 7.30
C SER A 26 5.07 7.62 7.03
N ARG A 27 5.80 7.14 6.03
CA ARG A 27 7.06 7.76 5.58
C ARG A 27 7.04 7.86 4.06
N VAL A 28 7.54 8.97 3.53
CA VAL A 28 7.77 9.09 2.08
C VAL A 28 9.14 8.53 1.76
N ILE A 29 9.21 7.56 0.86
CA ILE A 29 10.45 6.88 0.47
C ILE A 29 10.57 6.75 -1.06
N SER A 30 11.76 6.36 -1.51
CA SER A 30 11.98 5.79 -2.84
C SER A 30 12.13 4.27 -2.70
N TYR A 31 11.73 3.52 -3.72
CA TYR A 31 11.80 2.06 -3.73
C TYR A 31 12.07 1.54 -5.14
N GLN A 32 12.96 0.56 -5.27
CA GLN A 32 13.21 -0.14 -6.52
C GLN A 32 12.96 -1.63 -6.29
N GLY A 33 12.26 -2.27 -7.21
CA GLY A 33 11.96 -3.71 -7.09
C GLY A 33 11.18 -4.24 -8.29
N THR A 34 10.82 -5.51 -8.22
CA THR A 34 10.14 -6.22 -9.31
C THR A 34 8.71 -6.57 -8.93
N VAL A 35 7.77 -6.35 -9.84
CA VAL A 35 6.38 -6.81 -9.68
C VAL A 35 6.38 -8.34 -9.69
N THR A 36 5.97 -8.93 -8.58
CA THR A 36 5.90 -10.39 -8.43
C THR A 36 4.49 -10.93 -8.59
N GLU A 37 3.48 -10.09 -8.35
CA GLU A 37 2.07 -10.47 -8.49
C GLU A 37 1.22 -9.27 -8.89
N VAL A 38 0.21 -9.51 -9.73
CA VAL A 38 -0.85 -8.55 -10.05
C VAL A 38 -2.08 -8.97 -9.24
N VAL A 39 -2.42 -8.20 -8.20
CA VAL A 39 -3.52 -8.54 -7.27
C VAL A 39 -4.87 -8.14 -7.87
N SER A 40 -4.96 -6.90 -8.35
CA SER A 40 -6.12 -6.41 -9.11
C SER A 40 -5.63 -5.27 -9.99
N GLU A 41 -5.65 -5.51 -11.28
CA GLU A 41 -5.05 -4.62 -12.27
C GLU A 41 -5.80 -3.28 -12.32
N GLY A 42 -7.13 -3.34 -12.36
CA GLY A 42 -7.99 -2.16 -12.40
C GLY A 42 -8.10 -1.43 -11.07
N ALA A 43 -7.93 -2.11 -9.92
CA ALA A 43 -7.73 -1.42 -8.64
C ALA A 43 -6.29 -0.88 -8.48
N GLY A 44 -5.41 -1.12 -9.44
CA GLY A 44 -4.02 -0.68 -9.36
C GLY A 44 -3.25 -1.32 -8.19
N LEU A 45 -3.58 -2.57 -7.83
CA LEU A 45 -2.99 -3.29 -6.71
C LEU A 45 -2.03 -4.38 -7.21
N TYR A 46 -0.80 -4.36 -6.68
CA TYR A 46 0.29 -5.24 -7.07
C TYR A 46 1.10 -5.69 -5.83
N VAL A 47 1.90 -6.73 -5.98
CA VAL A 47 2.95 -7.10 -5.00
C VAL A 47 4.31 -6.92 -5.64
N MET A 48 5.25 -6.32 -4.91
CA MET A 48 6.65 -6.20 -5.27
C MET A 48 7.54 -7.07 -4.37
N ASP A 49 8.54 -7.69 -4.97
CA ASP A 49 9.58 -8.51 -4.32
C ASP A 49 9.04 -9.59 -3.38
N ARG A 50 7.81 -10.05 -3.61
CA ARG A 50 7.05 -10.99 -2.77
C ARG A 50 6.88 -10.54 -1.31
N ARG A 51 7.06 -9.24 -1.03
CA ARG A 51 7.17 -8.73 0.35
C ARG A 51 6.33 -7.49 0.63
N VAL A 52 6.25 -6.56 -0.31
CA VAL A 52 5.54 -5.30 -0.12
C VAL A 52 4.41 -5.17 -1.13
N GLY A 53 3.25 -4.72 -0.70
CA GLY A 53 2.17 -4.39 -1.63
C GLY A 53 2.37 -3.00 -2.23
N LEU A 54 1.83 -2.78 -3.42
CA LEU A 54 1.88 -1.52 -4.16
C LEU A 54 0.45 -1.12 -4.55
N CYS A 55 0.07 0.11 -4.23
CA CYS A 55 -1.20 0.72 -4.61
C CYS A 55 -0.95 1.94 -5.51
N LEU A 56 -1.44 1.85 -6.75
CA LEU A 56 -1.33 2.87 -7.78
C LEU A 56 -2.61 3.69 -7.99
N ALA A 57 -3.65 3.44 -7.19
CA ALA A 57 -4.99 3.97 -7.43
C ALA A 57 -5.13 5.50 -7.31
N PHE A 58 -4.16 6.16 -6.69
CA PHE A 58 -4.12 7.62 -6.50
C PHE A 58 -3.22 8.33 -7.53
N GLN A 59 -2.88 7.63 -8.61
CA GLN A 59 -2.25 8.19 -9.81
C GLN A 59 -3.24 8.15 -10.98
N PRO A 60 -3.08 9.03 -11.98
CA PRO A 60 -3.73 8.85 -13.27
C PRO A 60 -3.41 7.46 -13.83
N ALA A 61 -4.34 6.90 -14.60
CA ALA A 61 -4.17 5.58 -15.19
C ALA A 61 -2.84 5.51 -15.96
N LEU A 62 -2.03 4.49 -15.65
CA LEU A 62 -0.77 4.27 -16.34
C LEU A 62 -1.02 4.07 -17.83
N ARG A 63 -0.15 4.64 -18.68
CA ARG A 63 -0.21 4.44 -20.14
C ARG A 63 -0.12 2.97 -20.55
N ARG A 64 0.48 2.14 -19.69
CA ARG A 64 0.57 0.68 -19.86
C ARG A 64 0.24 -0.03 -18.55
N LYS A 65 -0.28 -1.24 -18.68
CA LYS A 65 -0.51 -2.16 -17.55
C LYS A 65 0.83 -2.75 -17.08
N LEU A 66 0.98 -2.90 -15.77
CA LEU A 66 2.13 -3.59 -15.18
C LEU A 66 1.89 -5.10 -15.20
N ARG A 67 2.96 -5.87 -15.37
CA ARG A 67 2.91 -7.34 -15.39
C ARG A 67 3.93 -7.91 -14.42
N THR A 68 3.70 -9.13 -13.96
CA THR A 68 4.72 -9.89 -13.22
C THR A 68 6.03 -9.95 -14.02
N GLY A 69 7.13 -9.64 -13.35
CA GLY A 69 8.47 -9.51 -13.93
C GLY A 69 8.89 -8.09 -14.30
N ASP A 70 7.96 -7.12 -14.36
CA ASP A 70 8.33 -5.72 -14.60
C ASP A 70 9.13 -5.16 -13.41
N THR A 71 10.27 -4.53 -13.70
CA THR A 71 11.07 -3.84 -12.68
C THR A 71 10.71 -2.36 -12.66
N LEU A 72 10.48 -1.86 -11.46
CA LEU A 72 10.02 -0.50 -11.19
C LEU A 72 11.03 0.26 -10.35
N GLU A 73 11.14 1.55 -10.65
CA GLU A 73 11.76 2.56 -9.82
C GLU A 73 10.66 3.55 -9.40
N LEU A 74 10.47 3.67 -8.09
CA LEU A 74 9.42 4.46 -7.46
C LEU A 74 10.05 5.59 -6.65
N HIS A 75 9.55 6.81 -6.82
CA HIS A 75 9.91 7.95 -5.97
C HIS A 75 8.70 8.61 -5.34
N HIS A 76 8.92 9.23 -4.18
CA HIS A 76 7.90 9.92 -3.40
C HIS A 76 6.67 9.05 -3.11
N VAL A 77 6.87 7.77 -2.79
CA VAL A 77 5.79 6.86 -2.41
C VAL A 77 5.60 6.85 -0.90
N HIS A 78 4.35 6.78 -0.46
CA HIS A 78 4.00 6.67 0.95
C HIS A 78 4.11 5.22 1.39
N PHE A 79 5.09 4.93 2.24
CA PHE A 79 5.17 3.69 2.98
C PHE A 79 4.19 3.71 4.15
N LEU A 80 3.31 2.71 4.20
CA LEU A 80 2.32 2.51 5.26
C LEU A 80 2.49 1.14 5.89
N TYR A 81 2.52 1.10 7.22
CA TYR A 81 2.47 -0.16 7.97
C TYR A 81 1.04 -0.49 8.39
N ARG A 82 0.59 -1.69 8.02
CA ARG A 82 -0.75 -2.26 8.23
C ARG A 82 -1.89 -1.27 7.91
N PRO A 83 -1.99 -0.75 6.67
CA PRO A 83 -3.09 0.14 6.31
C PRO A 83 -4.45 -0.58 6.32
N CYS A 84 -4.48 -1.86 5.96
CA CYS A 84 -5.65 -2.72 5.92
C CYS A 84 -5.26 -4.14 6.40
N PRO A 85 -6.06 -4.82 7.25
CA PRO A 85 -5.74 -6.15 7.77
C PRO A 85 -5.75 -7.25 6.69
N ASP A 86 -6.43 -7.02 5.58
CA ASP A 86 -6.63 -8.01 4.51
C ASP A 86 -5.52 -7.99 3.43
N PHE A 87 -4.50 -7.15 3.61
CA PHE A 87 -3.36 -6.99 2.69
C PHE A 87 -2.02 -7.19 3.40
N LEU A 88 -0.93 -7.18 2.63
CA LEU A 88 0.42 -7.24 3.17
C LEU A 88 0.68 -6.16 4.23
N PRO A 89 1.43 -6.47 5.31
CA PRO A 89 1.69 -5.52 6.39
C PRO A 89 2.42 -4.24 5.94
N SER A 90 3.12 -4.27 4.82
CA SER A 90 3.86 -3.13 4.29
C SER A 90 3.30 -2.77 2.93
N MET A 91 2.82 -1.53 2.77
CA MET A 91 2.25 -1.03 1.53
C MET A 91 2.97 0.22 1.06
N LEU A 92 3.28 0.27 -0.22
CA LEU A 92 3.72 1.45 -0.95
C LEU A 92 2.49 2.04 -1.66
N CYS A 93 2.15 3.28 -1.35
CA CYS A 93 1.01 3.96 -1.95
C CYS A 93 1.50 5.19 -2.70
N THR A 94 1.14 5.28 -3.98
CA THR A 94 1.45 6.47 -4.76
C THR A 94 0.49 7.62 -4.43
N CYS A 95 0.89 8.83 -4.76
CA CYS A 95 0.07 10.03 -4.79
C CYS A 95 0.43 10.81 -6.06
N LEU A 96 -0.22 11.95 -6.34
CA LEU A 96 0.06 12.76 -7.54
C LEU A 96 1.51 13.27 -7.63
N ARG A 97 2.27 13.29 -6.52
CA ARG A 97 3.70 13.65 -6.50
C ARG A 97 4.63 12.47 -6.73
N SER A 98 4.11 11.25 -6.67
CA SER A 98 4.91 10.06 -6.91
C SER A 98 5.28 9.93 -8.38
N SER A 99 6.47 9.39 -8.65
CA SER A 99 6.84 8.94 -9.99
C SER A 99 7.00 7.43 -10.00
N VAL A 100 6.48 6.81 -11.06
CA VAL A 100 6.55 5.38 -11.31
C VAL A 100 7.25 5.19 -12.65
N ARG A 101 8.49 4.73 -12.62
CA ARG A 101 9.26 4.44 -13.83
C ARG A 101 9.46 2.95 -13.96
N VAL A 102 9.27 2.44 -15.16
CA VAL A 102 9.63 1.06 -15.50
C VAL A 102 11.06 1.10 -16.01
N THR A 103 11.93 0.33 -15.38
CA THR A 103 13.36 0.27 -15.71
C THR A 103 13.71 -0.99 -16.50
N SER A 104 12.96 -2.07 -16.30
CA SER A 104 13.06 -3.29 -17.12
C SER A 104 11.66 -3.87 -17.30
N PHE A 105 11.40 -4.37 -18.50
CA PHE A 105 10.14 -5.03 -18.84
C PHE A 105 10.28 -6.54 -18.62
N SER A 106 9.19 -7.18 -18.21
CA SER A 106 9.12 -8.64 -18.19
C SER A 106 9.48 -9.20 -19.56
N GLY A 107 10.47 -10.12 -19.61
CA GLY A 107 10.90 -10.76 -20.85
C GLY A 107 9.72 -11.55 -21.43
N GLY A 108 9.25 -11.14 -22.61
CA GLY A 108 8.14 -11.77 -23.32
C GLY A 108 8.48 -13.17 -23.82
N GLY A 109 8.55 -14.15 -22.91
CA GLY A 109 8.68 -15.56 -23.23
C GLY A 109 7.30 -16.20 -23.43
N ALA A 110 6.72 -16.05 -24.61
CA ALA A 110 5.83 -17.07 -25.13
C ALA A 110 6.69 -18.31 -25.44
N GLY A 111 6.97 -19.15 -24.45
CA GLY A 111 7.75 -20.36 -24.65
C GLY A 111 8.37 -20.91 -23.36
N GLY A 112 7.74 -21.94 -22.80
CA GLY A 112 8.40 -22.85 -21.87
C GLY A 112 7.81 -22.92 -20.47
N LEU A 113 6.80 -23.79 -20.31
CA LEU A 113 6.41 -24.49 -19.07
C LEU A 113 5.71 -23.67 -17.98
N LEU A 114 4.42 -23.34 -18.22
CA LEU A 114 3.25 -23.93 -17.52
C LEU A 114 1.99 -23.06 -17.74
N PRO A 115 1.08 -23.41 -18.67
CA PRO A 115 -0.18 -22.70 -18.87
C PRO A 115 -1.28 -23.23 -17.94
N ARG A 116 -1.10 -23.16 -16.60
CA ARG A 116 -2.17 -23.65 -15.70
C ARG A 116 -2.33 -23.10 -14.28
N LEU A 117 -1.71 -21.98 -13.87
CA LEU A 117 -2.02 -21.39 -12.54
C LEU A 117 -2.03 -19.85 -12.43
N LEU A 118 -1.76 -19.10 -13.49
CA LEU A 118 -1.99 -17.65 -13.47
C LEU A 118 -3.47 -17.40 -13.76
N HIS A 119 -4.29 -17.45 -12.71
CA HIS A 119 -5.61 -16.82 -12.73
C HIS A 119 -5.40 -15.34 -13.07
N THR A 120 -5.43 -14.99 -14.35
CA THR A 120 -5.79 -13.65 -14.78
C THR A 120 -7.30 -13.54 -14.56
N SER A 121 -7.69 -13.50 -13.28
CA SER A 121 -9.04 -13.12 -12.88
C SER A 121 -9.14 -11.63 -13.18
N THR A 122 -9.44 -11.29 -14.43
CA THR A 122 -9.93 -9.96 -14.77
C THR A 122 -11.25 -9.80 -14.05
N CYS A 123 -11.19 -9.15 -12.90
CA CYS A 123 -12.31 -8.89 -12.02
C CYS A 123 -13.36 -8.07 -12.79
N ARG A 124 -14.56 -8.61 -12.99
CA ARG A 124 -15.68 -7.91 -13.65
C ARG A 124 -16.07 -6.69 -12.82
N GLY A 125 -15.50 -5.51 -13.13
CA GLY A 125 -15.63 -4.29 -12.33
C GLY A 125 -14.30 -3.58 -12.00
N ASP A 126 -13.17 -4.08 -12.51
CA ASP A 126 -11.82 -3.62 -12.19
C ASP A 126 -11.63 -2.08 -12.30
N GLY A 127 -12.33 -1.39 -13.20
CA GLY A 127 -12.21 0.07 -13.37
C GLY A 127 -13.11 0.94 -12.47
N ALA A 128 -14.03 0.37 -11.68
CA ALA A 128 -14.99 1.14 -10.90
C ALA A 128 -14.40 1.68 -9.58
N LEU A 129 -13.47 0.94 -8.98
CA LEU A 129 -12.89 1.27 -7.68
C LEU A 129 -12.11 2.61 -7.68
N PRO A 130 -11.25 2.90 -8.67
CA PRO A 130 -10.61 4.22 -8.75
C PRO A 130 -11.60 5.37 -8.95
N ARG A 131 -12.75 5.13 -9.59
CA ARG A 131 -13.79 6.17 -9.74
C ARG A 131 -14.45 6.50 -8.40
N LEU A 132 -14.67 5.50 -7.56
CA LEU A 132 -15.19 5.68 -6.21
C LEU A 132 -14.22 6.47 -5.31
N LEU A 133 -12.90 6.30 -5.50
CA LEU A 133 -11.90 7.16 -4.84
C LEU A 133 -12.11 8.64 -5.18
N LEU A 134 -12.21 8.93 -6.48
CA LEU A 134 -12.29 10.30 -6.99
C LEU A 134 -13.61 10.99 -6.59
N GLN A 135 -14.72 10.26 -6.56
CA GLN A 135 -16.02 10.81 -6.18
C GLN A 135 -16.20 10.96 -4.66
N GLY A 136 -15.61 10.07 -3.87
CA GLY A 136 -15.85 9.99 -2.42
C GLY A 136 -14.73 10.51 -1.52
N GLY A 137 -13.59 10.97 -2.07
CA GLY A 137 -12.46 11.44 -1.28
C GLY A 137 -11.87 10.41 -0.31
N ARG A 138 -12.01 9.11 -0.64
CA ARG A 138 -11.71 8.02 0.28
C ARG A 138 -10.22 7.88 0.56
N GLY A 139 -9.89 7.53 1.81
CA GLY A 139 -8.52 7.29 2.24
C GLY A 139 -7.98 5.95 1.75
N VAL A 140 -6.66 5.77 1.77
CA VAL A 140 -5.98 4.52 1.36
C VAL A 140 -6.53 3.29 2.08
N SER A 141 -6.80 3.39 3.39
CA SER A 141 -7.26 2.24 4.18
C SER A 141 -8.65 1.76 3.75
N GLU A 142 -9.57 2.70 3.50
CA GLU A 142 -10.93 2.42 3.02
C GLU A 142 -10.92 1.87 1.60
N TYR A 143 -10.03 2.39 0.77
CA TYR A 143 -9.84 1.92 -0.60
C TYR A 143 -9.43 0.46 -0.65
N LEU A 144 -8.37 0.11 0.09
CA LEU A 144 -7.87 -1.25 0.17
C LEU A 144 -8.97 -2.20 0.65
N TRP A 145 -9.67 -1.84 1.73
CA TRP A 145 -10.79 -2.64 2.23
C TRP A 145 -11.90 -2.82 1.18
N SER A 146 -12.23 -1.77 0.42
CA SER A 146 -13.24 -1.85 -0.65
C SER A 146 -12.81 -2.76 -1.80
N ALA A 147 -11.53 -2.71 -2.17
CA ALA A 147 -10.95 -3.59 -3.17
C ALA A 147 -10.97 -5.06 -2.71
N HIS A 148 -10.64 -5.32 -1.45
CA HIS A 148 -10.75 -6.66 -0.86
C HIS A 148 -12.19 -7.18 -0.91
N LEU A 149 -13.17 -6.39 -0.44
CA LEU A 149 -14.58 -6.78 -0.47
C LEU A 149 -15.07 -7.05 -1.90
N SER A 150 -14.68 -6.20 -2.84
CA SER A 150 -15.08 -6.35 -4.25
C SER A 150 -14.55 -7.65 -4.84
N SER A 151 -13.32 -8.03 -4.53
CA SER A 151 -12.76 -9.35 -4.91
C SER A 151 -13.56 -10.50 -4.29
N LYS A 152 -13.90 -10.43 -3.00
CA LYS A 152 -14.70 -11.48 -2.33
C LYS A 152 -16.10 -11.64 -2.90
N LEU A 153 -16.75 -10.55 -3.31
CA LEU A 153 -18.10 -10.59 -3.87
C LEU A 153 -18.15 -11.13 -5.30
N GLN A 154 -17.07 -11.02 -6.08
CA GLN A 154 -16.99 -11.56 -7.44
C GLN A 154 -16.77 -13.07 -7.49
N HIS A 155 -16.38 -13.69 -6.39
CA HIS A 155 -16.18 -15.14 -6.26
C HIS A 155 -17.41 -15.87 -5.68
N ARG A 156 -18.59 -15.27 -5.73
CA ARG A 156 -19.89 -15.91 -5.44
C ARG A 156 -20.57 -16.35 -6.73
#